data_AF-A0A268EHL8-F1
#
_entry.id   AF-A0A268EHL8-F1
#
_cell.length_a   1.000
_cell.length_b   1.000
_cell.length_c   1.000
_cell.angle_alpha   90.00
_cell.angle_beta   90.00
_cell.angle_gamma   90.00
#
_symmetry.space_group_name_H-M   'P 1'
#
loop_
_entity.id
_entity.type
_entity.pdbx_description
1 polymer ?
#
loop_
_entity_poly.entity_id
_entity_poly.type
_entity_poly.pdbx_seq_one_letter_code
_entity_poly.pdbx_strand_id
1 'polypeptide(L)'
;MMVVLVKFVDMELGEIPCKEEKTMKLKETFNSFLETETEGKYFESSTVTYRRKLEVFCEYLIVIGNLSDNNWEDILRGMNEKKFADSAIYYIENYNIQFYSTLDNYFSVIYSYFRYIRDFLGISNNTIDSEEKLKSLKKLIHAKTKDYNLITKKQKSPISDDVYN
;
A
#
# COMPACT_ATOMS: atom_id res chain seq x y z
N MET A 1 20.69 63.54 19.13
CA MET A 1 19.39 64.19 18.88
C MET A 1 19.02 63.96 17.42
N MET A 2 17.99 63.14 17.18
CA MET A 2 16.99 63.19 16.10
C MET A 2 16.42 61.80 15.86
N VAL A 3 15.18 61.69 16.31
CA VAL A 3 14.15 60.70 16.00
C VAL A 3 13.87 60.74 14.49
N VAL A 4 13.75 59.59 13.84
CA VAL A 4 12.81 59.44 12.74
C VAL A 4 12.02 58.16 12.93
N LEU A 5 10.72 58.37 13.12
CA LEU A 5 9.66 57.43 13.36
C LEU A 5 9.03 57.08 11.98
N VAL A 6 8.61 55.82 11.84
CA VAL A 6 7.51 55.32 10.97
C VAL A 6 7.77 55.19 9.46
N LYS A 7 7.68 53.95 8.96
CA LYS A 7 6.52 53.45 8.20
C LYS A 7 6.47 51.92 8.20
N PHE A 8 5.65 51.39 9.11
CA PHE A 8 4.97 50.10 8.96
C PHE A 8 3.92 50.28 7.88
N VAL A 9 4.08 49.66 6.71
CA VAL A 9 3.01 49.41 5.74
C VAL A 9 3.41 48.19 4.91
N ASP A 10 2.49 47.22 4.87
CA ASP A 10 2.33 46.10 3.95
C ASP A 10 3.25 44.86 4.09
N MET A 11 2.77 44.03 5.02
CA MET A 11 2.78 42.57 4.97
C MET A 11 2.25 42.09 3.60
N GLU A 12 3.13 41.98 2.62
CA GLU A 12 2.89 41.06 1.49
C GLU A 12 3.09 39.64 2.03
N LEU A 13 2.00 38.88 2.04
CA LEU A 13 2.00 37.43 2.17
C LEU A 13 2.86 36.86 1.04
N GLY A 14 4.16 36.78 1.30
CA GLY A 14 5.08 35.98 0.50
C GLY A 14 4.52 34.57 0.48
N GLU A 15 4.03 34.18 -0.69
CA GLU A 15 3.67 32.81 -1.01
C GLU A 15 4.78 31.91 -0.48
N ILE A 16 4.46 31.12 0.54
CA ILE A 16 5.30 30.00 0.94
C ILE A 16 5.36 29.15 -0.33
N PRO A 17 6.53 28.94 -0.96
CA PRO A 17 6.61 27.98 -2.05
C PRO A 17 6.22 26.65 -1.43
N CYS A 18 5.00 26.20 -1.74
CA CYS A 18 4.52 24.87 -1.47
C CYS A 18 5.54 23.98 -2.17
N LYS A 19 6.46 23.38 -1.41
CA LYS A 19 7.43 22.44 -1.93
C LYS A 19 6.62 21.45 -2.74
N GLU A 20 6.78 21.47 -4.06
CA GLU A 20 6.25 20.45 -4.93
C GLU A 20 6.68 19.12 -4.33
N GLU A 21 5.73 18.44 -3.69
CA GLU A 21 5.93 17.09 -3.21
C GLU A 21 6.14 16.29 -4.49
N LYS A 22 7.40 16.03 -4.83
CA LYS A 22 7.76 15.35 -6.05
C LYS A 22 7.05 14.00 -6.03
N THR A 23 5.95 13.88 -6.76
CA THR A 23 5.12 12.69 -6.78
C THR A 23 5.99 11.57 -7.34
N MET A 24 6.28 10.59 -6.50
CA MET A 24 7.14 9.48 -6.89
C MET A 24 6.45 8.66 -7.98
N LYS A 25 7.16 8.28 -9.06
CA LYS A 25 6.59 7.55 -10.21
C LYS A 25 5.79 6.31 -9.81
N LEU A 26 6.24 5.58 -8.78
CA LEU A 26 5.50 4.43 -8.25
C LEU A 26 4.08 4.82 -7.79
N LYS A 27 3.93 5.96 -7.09
CA LYS A 27 2.62 6.44 -6.62
C LYS A 27 1.70 6.80 -7.80
N GLU A 28 2.25 7.27 -8.91
CA GLU A 28 1.48 7.51 -10.13
C GLU A 28 0.89 6.20 -10.65
N THR A 29 1.69 5.12 -10.70
CA THR A 29 1.19 3.80 -11.11
C THR A 29 0.13 3.23 -10.17
N PHE A 30 0.18 3.57 -8.87
CA PHE A 30 -0.88 3.19 -7.93
C PHE A 30 -2.19 3.90 -8.25
N ASN A 31 -2.13 5.20 -8.55
CA ASN A 31 -3.32 5.95 -8.93
C ASN A 31 -3.92 5.39 -10.22
N SER A 32 -3.09 5.13 -11.24
CA SER A 32 -3.56 4.50 -12.48
C SER A 32 -4.17 3.12 -12.26
N PHE A 33 -3.58 2.30 -11.38
CA PHE A 33 -4.17 1.02 -10.98
C PHE A 33 -5.55 1.19 -10.32
N LEU A 34 -5.67 2.12 -9.37
CA LEU A 34 -6.94 2.38 -8.67
C LEU A 34 -8.04 2.94 -9.60
N GLU A 35 -7.65 3.66 -10.65
CA GLU A 35 -8.55 4.14 -11.70
C GLU A 35 -9.01 3.02 -12.64
N THR A 36 -8.25 1.94 -12.79
CA THR A 36 -8.67 0.78 -13.60
C THR A 36 -9.60 -0.20 -12.88
N GLU A 37 -9.62 -0.19 -11.54
CA GLU A 37 -10.45 -1.11 -10.73
C GLU A 37 -11.90 -0.61 -10.52
N THR A 38 -12.45 0.18 -11.46
CA THR A 38 -13.69 0.99 -11.33
C THR A 38 -15.04 0.27 -11.30
N GLU A 39 -15.11 -1.05 -11.10
CA GLU A 39 -16.37 -1.79 -11.23
C GLU A 39 -16.87 -2.40 -9.92
N GLY A 40 -18.00 -1.88 -9.39
CA GLY A 40 -18.78 -2.56 -8.34
C GLY A 40 -19.60 -1.65 -7.41
N LYS A 41 -20.63 -2.20 -6.79
CA LYS A 41 -21.54 -1.53 -5.82
C LYS A 41 -20.84 -0.99 -4.55
N TYR A 42 -19.58 -1.37 -4.33
CA TYR A 42 -18.75 -0.97 -3.19
C TYR A 42 -17.42 -0.35 -3.62
N PHE A 43 -17.36 0.24 -4.82
CA PHE A 43 -16.14 0.72 -5.45
C PHE A 43 -15.41 1.76 -4.58
N GLU A 44 -16.07 2.83 -4.14
CA GLU A 44 -15.41 3.92 -3.41
C GLU A 44 -14.77 3.47 -2.08
N SER A 45 -15.48 2.65 -1.30
CA SER A 45 -14.95 2.13 -0.02
C SER A 45 -13.83 1.11 -0.24
N SER A 46 -13.88 0.36 -1.34
CA SER A 46 -12.82 -0.56 -1.76
C SER A 46 -11.57 0.20 -2.20
N THR A 47 -11.73 1.29 -2.96
CA THR A 47 -10.62 2.14 -3.44
C THR A 47 -9.87 2.81 -2.30
N VAL A 48 -10.59 3.34 -1.28
CA VAL A 48 -9.94 3.89 -0.08
C VAL A 48 -9.14 2.82 0.65
N THR A 49 -9.69 1.61 0.75
CA THR A 49 -9.00 0.49 1.40
C THR A 49 -7.74 0.10 0.61
N TYR A 50 -7.85 -0.06 -0.71
CA TYR A 50 -6.74 -0.45 -1.58
C TYR A 50 -5.64 0.60 -1.56
N ARG A 51 -6.00 1.88 -1.67
CA ARG A 51 -5.07 3.02 -1.55
C ARG A 51 -4.25 2.93 -0.27
N ARG A 52 -4.90 2.74 0.88
CA ARG A 52 -4.19 2.60 2.17
C ARG A 52 -3.22 1.42 2.18
N LYS A 53 -3.58 0.27 1.61
CA LYS A 53 -2.67 -0.89 1.54
C LYS A 53 -1.45 -0.62 0.65
N LEU A 54 -1.66 0.04 -0.48
CA LEU A 54 -0.60 0.42 -1.40
C LEU A 54 0.32 1.48 -0.80
N GLU A 55 -0.23 2.46 -0.08
CA GLU A 55 0.54 3.47 0.66
C GLU A 55 1.46 2.82 1.69
N VAL A 56 0.92 1.93 2.54
CA VAL A 56 1.72 1.14 3.49
C VAL A 56 2.85 0.38 2.79
N PHE A 57 2.54 -0.26 1.66
CA PHE A 57 3.53 -1.01 0.90
C PHE A 57 4.63 -0.10 0.34
N CYS A 58 4.26 1.07 -0.19
CA CYS A 58 5.21 2.08 -0.65
C CYS A 58 6.06 2.63 0.50
N GLU A 59 5.49 2.86 1.67
CA GLU A 59 6.27 3.25 2.86
C GLU A 59 7.33 2.21 3.19
N TYR A 60 6.97 0.92 3.21
CA TYR A 60 7.94 -0.16 3.37
C TYR A 60 9.04 -0.11 2.30
N LEU A 61 8.69 0.08 1.03
CA LEU A 61 9.67 0.18 -0.05
C LEU A 61 10.58 1.41 0.09
N ILE A 62 10.07 2.55 0.56
CA ILE A 62 10.88 3.75 0.83
C ILE A 62 11.83 3.50 2.00
N VAL A 63 11.29 3.08 3.15
CA VAL A 63 12.04 3.01 4.41
C VAL A 63 13.02 1.84 4.42
N ILE A 64 12.62 0.68 3.92
CA ILE A 64 13.41 -0.56 3.97
C ILE A 64 14.03 -0.88 2.60
N GLY A 65 13.30 -0.61 1.52
CA GLY A 65 13.72 -0.93 0.16
C GLY A 65 14.60 0.12 -0.52
N ASN A 66 14.81 1.29 0.10
CA ASN A 66 15.52 2.44 -0.48
C ASN A 66 14.95 2.85 -1.86
N LEU A 67 13.63 2.93 -1.94
CA LEU A 67 12.88 3.29 -3.13
C LEU A 67 13.09 4.75 -3.55
N SER A 68 13.24 4.94 -4.86
CA SER A 68 13.35 6.24 -5.54
C SER A 68 12.74 6.17 -6.95
N ASP A 69 12.57 7.33 -7.59
CA ASP A 69 12.10 7.41 -8.98
C ASP A 69 13.00 6.71 -10.00
N ASN A 70 14.26 6.47 -9.66
CA ASN A 70 15.24 5.90 -10.58
C ASN A 70 15.33 4.37 -10.49
N ASN A 71 14.82 3.76 -9.42
CA ASN A 71 15.00 2.33 -9.15
C ASN A 71 13.70 1.58 -8.81
N TRP A 72 12.54 2.23 -8.92
CA TRP A 72 11.28 1.63 -8.52
C TRP A 72 10.95 0.35 -9.29
N GLU A 73 11.19 0.31 -10.60
CA GLU A 73 10.97 -0.90 -11.40
C GLU A 73 11.85 -2.06 -10.94
N ASP A 74 13.15 -1.80 -10.72
CA ASP A 74 14.10 -2.80 -10.26
C ASP A 74 13.74 -3.33 -8.87
N ILE A 75 13.26 -2.45 -7.99
CA ILE A 75 12.76 -2.85 -6.67
C ILE A 75 11.57 -3.79 -6.81
N LEU A 76 10.58 -3.45 -7.64
CA LEU A 76 9.41 -4.30 -7.87
C LEU A 76 9.80 -5.66 -8.49
N ARG A 77 10.67 -5.67 -9.51
CA ARG A 77 11.19 -6.92 -10.12
C ARG A 77 11.98 -7.76 -9.12
N GLY A 78 12.73 -7.11 -8.24
CA GLY A 78 13.59 -7.72 -7.23
C GLY A 78 12.90 -8.11 -5.92
N MET A 79 11.58 -7.99 -5.81
CA MET A 79 10.82 -8.48 -4.66
C MET A 79 10.80 -10.01 -4.64
N ASN A 80 11.44 -10.60 -3.63
CA ASN A 80 11.43 -12.04 -3.38
C ASN A 80 10.48 -12.40 -2.23
N GLU A 81 10.29 -13.70 -1.97
CA GLU A 81 9.40 -14.22 -0.93
C GLU A 81 9.69 -13.56 0.43
N LYS A 82 10.98 -13.40 0.75
CA LYS A 82 11.42 -12.77 1.99
C LYS A 82 10.97 -11.31 2.07
N LYS A 83 11.21 -10.51 1.02
CA LYS A 83 10.84 -9.08 0.99
C LYS A 83 9.32 -8.87 1.06
N PHE A 84 8.53 -9.75 0.44
CA PHE A 84 7.06 -9.71 0.59
C PHE A 84 6.60 -10.10 1.99
N ALA A 85 7.25 -11.10 2.60
CA ALA A 85 6.94 -11.46 3.98
C ALA A 85 7.32 -10.33 4.95
N ASP A 86 8.47 -9.68 4.73
CA ASP A 86 8.94 -8.55 5.54
C ASP A 86 8.02 -7.33 5.39
N SER A 87 7.45 -7.07 4.21
CA SER A 87 6.46 -6.00 4.02
C SER A 87 5.16 -6.25 4.80
N ALA A 88 4.75 -7.51 4.93
CA ALA A 88 3.62 -7.89 5.79
C ALA A 88 3.92 -7.69 7.27
N ILE A 89 5.11 -8.05 7.72
CA ILE A 89 5.53 -7.82 9.11
C ILE A 89 5.56 -6.32 9.41
N TYR A 90 6.14 -5.51 8.51
CA TYR A 90 6.09 -4.05 8.59
C TYR A 90 4.65 -3.54 8.73
N TYR A 91 3.71 -4.08 7.95
CA TYR A 91 2.32 -3.69 8.06
C TYR A 91 1.70 -4.06 9.41
N ILE A 92 1.97 -5.26 9.93
CA ILE A 92 1.46 -5.72 11.22
C ILE A 92 1.97 -4.85 12.36
N GLU A 93 3.27 -4.60 12.40
CA GLU A 93 3.94 -3.89 13.48
C GLU A 93 3.59 -2.40 13.50
N ASN A 94 3.64 -1.72 12.36
CA ASN A 94 3.45 -0.27 12.31
C ASN A 94 1.98 0.15 12.38
N TYR A 95 1.05 -0.74 12.03
CA TYR A 95 -0.38 -0.44 12.02
C TYR A 95 -1.17 -1.29 13.03
N ASN A 96 -0.49 -2.02 13.92
CA ASN A 96 -1.09 -2.85 14.96
C ASN A 96 -2.19 -3.78 14.43
N ILE A 97 -1.90 -4.49 13.33
CA ILE A 97 -2.89 -5.36 12.70
C ILE A 97 -3.16 -6.57 13.58
N GLN A 98 -4.44 -6.80 13.88
CA GLN A 98 -4.86 -7.86 14.81
C GLN A 98 -5.53 -9.04 14.12
N PHE A 99 -5.87 -8.96 12.83
CA PHE A 99 -6.68 -9.97 12.14
C PHE A 99 -5.98 -10.53 10.90
N TYR A 100 -6.02 -11.85 10.73
CA TYR A 100 -5.51 -12.53 9.52
C TYR A 100 -6.21 -12.05 8.25
N SER A 101 -7.52 -11.81 8.31
CA SER A 101 -8.28 -11.32 7.15
C SER A 101 -7.79 -9.97 6.64
N THR A 102 -7.30 -9.10 7.52
CA THR A 102 -6.74 -7.80 7.16
C THR A 102 -5.39 -7.94 6.44
N LEU A 103 -4.62 -8.96 6.82
CA LEU A 103 -3.37 -9.34 6.18
C LEU A 103 -3.60 -10.01 4.82
N ASP A 104 -4.56 -10.92 4.73
CA ASP A 104 -4.95 -11.56 3.47
C ASP A 104 -5.45 -10.52 2.46
N ASN A 105 -6.22 -9.54 2.93
CA ASN A 105 -6.67 -8.42 2.11
C ASN A 105 -5.49 -7.56 1.63
N TYR A 106 -4.50 -7.28 2.50
CA TYR A 106 -3.27 -6.57 2.11
C TYR A 106 -2.55 -7.29 0.96
N PHE A 107 -2.36 -8.60 1.05
CA PHE A 107 -1.74 -9.38 -0.01
C PHE A 107 -2.59 -9.46 -1.28
N SER A 108 -3.92 -9.51 -1.15
CA SER A 108 -4.81 -9.53 -2.31
C SER A 108 -4.66 -8.23 -3.12
N VAL A 109 -4.55 -7.07 -2.45
CA VAL A 109 -4.33 -5.78 -3.11
C VAL A 109 -2.96 -5.74 -3.78
N ILE A 110 -1.89 -6.15 -3.08
CA ILE A 110 -0.54 -6.20 -3.66
C ILE A 110 -0.51 -7.12 -4.87
N TYR A 111 -1.12 -8.30 -4.79
CA TYR A 111 -1.19 -9.24 -5.90
C TYR A 111 -1.94 -8.64 -7.10
N SER A 112 -3.07 -7.97 -6.88
CA SER A 112 -3.81 -7.31 -7.97
C SER A 112 -2.97 -6.21 -8.61
N TYR A 113 -2.25 -5.43 -7.82
CA TYR A 113 -1.35 -4.41 -8.33
C TYR A 113 -0.17 -5.00 -9.13
N PHE A 114 0.45 -6.07 -8.66
CA PHE A 114 1.54 -6.74 -9.39
C PHE A 114 1.05 -7.35 -10.71
N ARG A 115 -0.19 -7.87 -10.75
CA ARG A 115 -0.84 -8.27 -12.00
C ARG A 115 -1.02 -7.08 -12.94
N TYR A 116 -1.53 -5.96 -12.42
CA TYR A 116 -1.71 -4.73 -13.20
C TYR A 116 -0.40 -4.26 -13.83
N ILE A 117 0.69 -4.09 -13.08
CA ILE A 117 1.96 -3.61 -13.65
C ILE A 117 2.58 -4.60 -14.63
N ARG A 118 2.33 -5.90 -14.47
CA ARG A 118 2.76 -6.89 -15.46
C ARG A 118 2.00 -6.72 -16.77
N ASP A 119 0.68 -6.63 -16.68
CA ASP A 119 -0.20 -6.63 -17.83
C ASP A 119 -0.14 -5.28 -18.60
N PHE A 120 0.02 -4.15 -17.89
CA PHE A 120 0.01 -2.81 -18.47
C PHE A 120 1.41 -2.18 -18.65
N LEU A 121 2.39 -2.53 -17.81
CA LEU A 121 3.74 -1.92 -17.85
C LEU A 121 4.84 -2.94 -18.23
N GLY A 122 4.52 -4.23 -18.40
CA GLY A 122 5.51 -5.26 -18.72
C GLY A 122 6.50 -5.53 -17.58
N ILE A 123 6.14 -5.19 -16.34
CA ILE A 123 6.97 -5.39 -15.16
C ILE A 123 6.56 -6.72 -14.50
N SER A 124 7.35 -7.76 -14.75
CA SER A 124 7.15 -9.09 -14.16
C SER A 124 7.92 -9.26 -12.85
N ASN A 125 7.35 -10.08 -11.96
CA ASN A 125 7.99 -10.47 -10.71
C ASN A 125 7.87 -11.99 -10.53
N ASN A 126 9.02 -12.66 -10.52
CA ASN A 126 9.08 -14.13 -10.47
C ASN A 126 8.36 -14.73 -9.25
N THR A 127 8.31 -14.03 -8.12
CA THR A 127 7.66 -14.53 -6.90
C THR A 127 6.15 -14.55 -7.01
N ILE A 128 5.57 -13.50 -7.61
CA ILE A 128 4.13 -13.36 -7.77
C ILE A 128 3.63 -14.11 -9.00
N ASP A 129 4.42 -14.13 -10.08
CA ASP A 129 4.06 -14.76 -11.35
C ASP A 129 4.23 -16.29 -11.34
N SER A 130 5.02 -16.85 -10.42
CA SER A 130 5.18 -18.29 -10.25
C SER A 130 4.22 -18.84 -9.19
N GLU A 131 3.39 -19.81 -9.58
CA GLU A 131 2.47 -20.48 -8.65
C GLU A 131 3.19 -21.17 -7.48
N GLU A 132 4.34 -21.78 -7.76
CA GLU A 132 5.17 -22.46 -6.75
C GLU A 132 5.72 -21.47 -5.72
N LYS A 133 6.26 -20.34 -6.19
CA LYS A 133 6.80 -19.30 -5.32
C LYS A 133 5.70 -18.58 -4.55
N LEU A 134 4.54 -18.37 -5.16
CA LEU A 134 3.38 -17.80 -4.49
C LEU A 134 2.89 -18.72 -3.34
N LYS A 135 2.86 -20.04 -3.56
CA LYS A 135 2.58 -21.01 -2.48
C LYS A 135 3.62 -20.94 -1.37
N SER A 136 4.89 -20.82 -1.73
CA SER A 136 6.00 -20.70 -0.77
C SER A 136 5.93 -19.41 0.04
N LEU A 137 5.61 -18.29 -0.61
CA LEU A 137 5.38 -16.99 0.02
C LEU A 137 4.25 -17.07 1.05
N LYS A 138 3.08 -17.64 0.69
CA LYS A 138 1.95 -17.81 1.63
C LYS A 138 2.34 -18.61 2.87
N LYS A 139 3.11 -19.70 2.69
CA LYS A 139 3.63 -20.50 3.81
C LYS A 139 4.60 -19.71 4.67
N LEU A 140 5.50 -18.95 4.05
CA LEU A 140 6.49 -18.12 4.75
C LEU A 140 5.82 -17.03 5.60
N ILE A 141 4.85 -16.33 5.03
CA ILE A 141 4.06 -15.31 5.75
C ILE A 141 3.38 -15.97 6.95
N HIS A 142 2.65 -17.06 6.73
CA HIS A 142 1.95 -17.72 7.83
C HIS A 142 2.93 -18.17 8.93
N ALA A 143 4.11 -18.69 8.57
CA ALA A 143 5.13 -19.05 9.53
C ALA A 143 5.62 -17.83 10.34
N LYS A 144 5.90 -16.71 9.68
CA LYS A 144 6.37 -15.48 10.35
C LYS A 144 5.30 -14.79 11.20
N THR A 145 4.03 -14.92 10.85
CA THR A 145 2.94 -14.26 11.59
C THR A 145 2.41 -15.04 12.78
N LYS A 146 2.89 -16.28 12.99
CA LYS A 146 2.51 -17.10 14.17
C LYS A 146 2.79 -16.37 15.49
N ASP A 147 3.92 -15.69 15.58
CA ASP A 147 4.36 -15.04 16.82
C ASP A 147 3.56 -13.76 17.13
N TYR A 148 2.78 -13.26 16.17
CA TYR A 148 1.97 -12.04 16.30
C TYR A 148 0.54 -12.32 16.81
N ASN A 149 0.19 -13.58 17.10
CA ASN A 149 -1.10 -13.99 17.68
C ASN A 149 -2.34 -13.37 17.01
N LEU A 150 -2.31 -13.24 15.67
CA LEU A 150 -3.41 -12.64 14.92
C LEU A 150 -4.71 -13.43 15.11
N ILE A 151 -5.80 -12.70 15.34
CA ILE A 151 -7.12 -13.25 15.58
C ILE A 151 -7.69 -13.79 14.26
N THR A 152 -8.08 -15.05 14.28
CA THR A 152 -8.85 -15.67 13.19
C THR A 152 -10.33 -15.52 13.52
N LYS A 153 -10.98 -14.43 13.10
CA LYS A 153 -12.45 -14.37 13.14
C LYS A 153 -12.96 -15.26 11.99
N LYS A 154 -13.67 -16.34 12.30
CA LYS A 154 -14.51 -17.03 11.31
C LYS A 154 -15.43 -15.97 10.69
N GLN A 155 -15.44 -15.87 9.35
CA GLN A 155 -16.49 -15.11 8.66
C GLN A 155 -17.84 -15.55 9.24
N LYS A 156 -18.68 -14.61 9.64
CA LYS A 156 -20.08 -14.95 9.94
C LYS A 156 -20.67 -15.52 8.67
N SER A 157 -21.17 -16.76 8.72
CA SER A 157 -22.01 -17.30 7.67
C SER A 157 -23.11 -16.29 7.34
N PRO A 158 -23.54 -16.18 6.07
CA PRO A 158 -24.76 -15.45 5.73
C PRO A 158 -25.87 -15.90 6.69
N ILE A 159 -26.69 -14.96 7.17
CA ILE A 159 -27.88 -15.28 7.96
C ILE A 159 -28.68 -16.29 7.13
N SER A 160 -28.90 -17.49 7.66
CA SER A 160 -29.74 -18.47 6.97
C SER A 160 -31.17 -17.95 6.88
N ASP A 161 -31.84 -18.25 5.77
CA ASP A 161 -33.18 -17.76 5.42
C ASP A 161 -34.28 -18.18 6.42
N ASP A 162 -33.93 -18.96 7.45
CA ASP A 162 -34.81 -19.47 8.51
C ASP A 162 -35.38 -18.38 9.45
N VAL A 163 -34.96 -17.12 9.28
CA VAL A 163 -35.41 -15.96 10.09
C VAL A 163 -36.71 -15.33 9.52
N TYR A 164 -37.22 -15.82 8.39
CA TYR A 164 -38.46 -15.33 7.77
C TYR A 164 -39.69 -16.24 7.96
N ASN A 165 -39.63 -17.25 8.84
CA ASN A 165 -40.81 -18.06 9.19
C ASN A 165 -41.67 -17.39 10.26
#